data_AF-A0A379T8P4-F1
#
_entry.id   AF-A0A379T8P4-F1
#
_cell.length_a   1.000
_cell.length_b   1.000
_cell.length_c   1.000
_cell.angle_alpha   90.00
_cell.angle_beta   90.00
_cell.angle_gamma   90.00
#
_symmetry.space_group_name_H-M   'P 1'
#
loop_
_entity.id
_entity.type
_entity.pdbx_description
1 polymer ?
#
loop_
_entity_poly.entity_id
_entity_poly.type
_entity_poly.pdbx_seq_one_letter_code
_entity_poly.pdbx_strand_id
1 'polypeptide(L)'
;MRLISGKKEDAELDAETAAMLADHDDSQIFNPQERRMIERVLNLNQRTVSSIMTSRHDIEHIDLNAPEAEIRALLEKNQHTRLVVTGENEQGDLLGVVHVIDLLQQSLRGEPLNLRALIRQPLVFPETLPLLPALEQFRNARTHFAFVVDEFGSVEGIVTLSDVMETIAGNLPNEVEEIDARHDIQKNPDGSWTANGHMPLEDLVQYVPLPLDEKREYHTIAGLLMEYLQRIPKTGEEVQVG
;
A
#
# COMPACT_ATOMS: atom_id res chain seq x y z
N MET A 1 -51.24 -17.13 8.63
CA MET A 1 -50.22 -16.54 7.76
C MET A 1 -50.04 -15.08 8.14
N ARG A 2 -48.94 -14.74 8.81
CA ARG A 2 -48.50 -13.35 9.00
C ARG A 2 -47.09 -13.27 8.42
N LEU A 3 -46.97 -12.52 7.33
CA LEU A 3 -45.73 -12.29 6.60
C LEU A 3 -44.84 -11.37 7.42
N ILE A 4 -43.64 -11.85 7.75
CA ILE A 4 -42.57 -11.04 8.33
C ILE A 4 -41.94 -10.28 7.17
N SER A 5 -42.21 -8.97 7.12
CA SER A 5 -41.48 -8.02 6.29
C SER A 5 -40.14 -7.73 6.99
N GLY A 6 -39.09 -8.43 6.56
CA GLY A 6 -37.73 -8.09 6.94
C GLY A 6 -37.29 -6.88 6.10
N LYS A 7 -37.35 -5.69 6.69
CA LYS A 7 -36.54 -4.58 6.20
C LYS A 7 -35.08 -4.98 6.42
N LYS A 8 -34.33 -5.04 5.34
CA LYS A 8 -32.88 -5.10 5.35
C LYS A 8 -32.42 -3.76 5.92
N GLU A 9 -32.10 -3.72 7.21
CA GLU A 9 -31.27 -2.65 7.76
C GLU A 9 -29.90 -2.89 7.15
N ASP A 10 -29.56 -2.11 6.12
CA ASP A 10 -28.17 -1.90 5.75
C ASP A 10 -27.55 -1.18 6.96
N ALA A 11 -26.93 -1.97 7.84
CA ALA A 11 -26.14 -1.47 8.95
C ALA A 11 -24.81 -0.96 8.37
N GLU A 12 -24.86 0.21 7.72
CA GLU A 12 -23.68 1.07 7.65
C GLU A 12 -23.43 1.59 9.07
N LEU A 13 -22.75 0.77 9.86
CA LEU A 13 -22.12 1.24 11.09
C LEU A 13 -21.00 2.18 10.66
N ASP A 14 -21.26 3.48 10.77
CA ASP A 14 -20.22 4.50 10.60
C ASP A 14 -19.09 4.26 11.60
N ALA A 15 -17.85 4.58 11.23
CA ALA A 15 -16.67 4.37 12.06
C ALA A 15 -16.81 5.05 13.43
N GLU A 16 -17.46 6.22 13.48
CA GLU A 16 -17.81 6.89 14.73
C GLU A 16 -18.76 6.06 15.60
N THR A 17 -19.79 5.46 15.00
CA THR A 17 -20.79 4.65 15.74
C THR A 17 -20.17 3.36 16.26
N ALA A 18 -19.31 2.71 15.47
CA ALA A 18 -18.61 1.50 15.90
C ALA A 18 -17.50 1.79 16.92
N ALA A 19 -16.84 2.95 16.86
CA ALA A 19 -15.94 3.42 17.92
C ALA A 19 -16.71 3.74 19.22
N MET A 20 -17.91 4.33 19.13
CA MET A 20 -18.78 4.57 20.29
C MET A 20 -19.32 3.28 20.94
N LEU A 21 -19.54 2.22 20.15
CA LEU A 21 -19.91 0.90 20.67
C LEU A 21 -18.77 0.21 21.45
N ALA A 22 -17.50 0.62 21.25
CA ALA A 22 -16.39 0.20 22.08
C ALA A 22 -16.40 0.87 23.47
N ASP A 23 -17.19 1.93 23.68
CA ASP A 23 -17.38 2.64 24.95
C ASP A 23 -18.66 2.13 25.69
N HIS A 24 -18.78 0.82 25.91
CA HIS A 24 -19.79 0.29 26.83
C HIS A 24 -19.29 0.35 28.28
N ASP A 25 -19.98 1.14 29.12
CA ASP A 25 -19.85 1.26 30.59
C ASP A 25 -18.44 1.52 31.15
N ASP A 26 -18.09 2.80 31.42
CA ASP A 26 -17.10 3.34 32.40
C ASP A 26 -15.77 2.58 32.65
N SER A 27 -15.42 1.67 31.75
CA SER A 27 -14.26 0.82 31.77
C SER A 27 -13.57 1.06 30.45
N GLN A 28 -12.34 1.56 30.50
CA GLN A 28 -11.49 1.61 29.32
C GLN A 28 -11.08 0.16 28.99
N ILE A 29 -11.98 -0.58 28.34
CA ILE A 29 -11.75 -1.97 27.91
C ILE A 29 -10.58 -2.01 26.91
N PHE A 30 -10.48 -0.98 26.07
CA PHE A 30 -9.43 -0.84 25.07
C PHE A 30 -8.55 0.38 25.34
N ASN A 31 -7.23 0.18 25.21
CA ASN A 31 -6.25 1.25 25.28
C ASN A 31 -6.28 2.13 24.00
N PRO A 32 -5.64 3.32 24.00
CA PRO A 32 -5.67 4.21 22.83
C PRO A 32 -5.12 3.63 21.52
N GLN A 33 -4.16 2.70 21.57
CA GLN A 33 -3.61 2.07 20.37
C GLN A 33 -4.60 1.03 19.79
N GLU A 34 -5.24 0.24 20.65
CA GLU A 34 -6.27 -0.72 20.27
C GLU A 34 -7.48 -0.01 19.64
N ARG A 35 -7.90 1.13 20.21
CA ARG A 35 -8.99 1.96 19.65
C ARG A 35 -8.69 2.40 18.22
N ARG A 36 -7.49 2.92 17.95
CA ARG A 36 -7.06 3.32 16.60
C ARG A 36 -7.02 2.16 15.62
N MET A 37 -6.58 0.99 16.09
CA MET A 37 -6.58 -0.22 15.25
C MET A 37 -8.02 -0.61 14.87
N ILE A 38 -8.96 -0.58 15.82
CA ILE A 38 -10.38 -0.86 15.56
C ILE A 38 -10.95 0.14 14.54
N GLU A 39 -10.73 1.44 14.73
CA GLU A 39 -11.15 2.49 13.79
C GLU A 39 -10.63 2.23 12.37
N ARG A 40 -9.34 1.87 12.24
CA ARG A 40 -8.73 1.54 10.93
C ARG A 40 -9.35 0.30 10.31
N VAL A 41 -9.60 -0.76 11.08
CA VAL A 41 -10.26 -1.98 10.60
C VAL A 41 -11.65 -1.68 10.05
N LEU A 42 -12.43 -0.86 10.75
CA LEU A 42 -13.77 -0.47 10.32
C LEU A 42 -13.75 0.33 9.01
N ASN A 43 -12.71 1.14 8.80
CA ASN A 43 -12.51 1.93 7.58
C ASN A 43 -11.80 1.18 6.44
N LEU A 44 -11.33 -0.06 6.62
CA LEU A 44 -10.63 -0.81 5.57
C LEU A 44 -11.45 -0.98 4.29
N ASN A 45 -12.76 -1.12 4.41
CA ASN A 45 -13.62 -1.32 3.24
C ASN A 45 -13.84 -0.04 2.42
N GLN A 46 -13.51 1.12 2.99
CA GLN A 46 -13.58 2.42 2.30
C GLN A 46 -12.24 2.78 1.63
N ARG A 47 -11.14 2.11 1.99
CA ARG A 47 -9.83 2.27 1.36
C ARG A 47 -9.64 1.27 0.23
N THR A 48 -8.96 1.71 -0.82
CA THR A 48 -8.59 0.88 -1.99
C THR A 48 -7.13 0.49 -1.95
N VAL A 49 -6.75 -0.55 -2.71
CA VAL A 49 -5.36 -0.97 -2.88
C VAL A 49 -4.48 0.16 -3.45
N SER A 50 -5.03 1.02 -4.32
CA SER A 50 -4.31 2.17 -4.88
C SER A 50 -3.85 3.18 -3.82
N SER A 51 -4.59 3.30 -2.70
CA SER A 51 -4.24 4.23 -1.62
C SER A 51 -3.01 3.81 -0.81
N ILE A 52 -2.60 2.54 -0.90
CA ILE A 52 -1.48 1.99 -0.11
C ILE A 52 -0.41 1.33 -0.97
N MET A 53 -0.59 1.26 -2.29
CA MET A 53 0.37 0.60 -3.17
C MET A 53 1.70 1.34 -3.21
N THR A 54 2.78 0.61 -3.47
CA THR A 54 4.02 1.22 -3.95
C THR A 54 3.84 1.50 -5.45
N SER A 55 3.93 2.78 -5.85
CA SER A 55 3.77 3.19 -7.25
C SER A 55 4.83 2.56 -8.14
N ARG A 56 4.50 2.26 -9.39
CA ARG A 56 5.40 1.69 -10.40
C ARG A 56 6.77 2.37 -10.46
N HIS A 57 6.81 3.69 -10.28
CA HIS A 57 8.05 4.47 -10.36
C HIS A 57 9.00 4.23 -9.19
N ASP A 58 8.48 3.81 -8.04
CA ASP A 58 9.23 3.56 -6.82
C ASP A 58 9.56 2.07 -6.63
N ILE A 59 9.13 1.21 -7.56
CA ILE A 59 9.41 -0.22 -7.51
C ILE A 59 10.86 -0.49 -7.92
N GLU A 60 11.64 -1.01 -6.99
CA GLU A 60 12.90 -1.69 -7.32
C GLU A 60 12.64 -2.93 -8.18
N HIS A 61 13.27 -2.97 -9.35
CA HIS A 61 13.09 -4.04 -10.32
C HIS A 61 14.41 -4.46 -10.96
N ILE A 62 14.43 -5.67 -11.51
CA ILE A 62 15.56 -6.22 -12.24
C ILE A 62 15.19 -6.33 -13.72
N ASP A 63 15.98 -5.67 -14.57
CA ASP A 63 15.92 -5.84 -16.01
C ASP A 63 16.58 -7.17 -16.41
N LEU A 64 15.84 -8.02 -17.13
CA LEU A 64 16.34 -9.30 -17.66
C LEU A 64 17.43 -9.15 -18.72
N ASN A 65 17.55 -7.98 -19.35
CA ASN A 65 18.59 -7.66 -20.30
C ASN A 65 19.87 -7.13 -19.65
N ALA A 66 19.82 -6.81 -18.35
CA ALA A 66 21.00 -6.33 -17.64
C ALA A 66 22.10 -7.41 -17.60
N PRO A 67 23.39 -7.02 -17.66
CA PRO A 67 24.49 -7.95 -17.48
C PRO A 67 24.39 -8.70 -16.15
N GLU A 68 24.75 -9.98 -16.13
CA GLU A 68 24.67 -10.82 -14.92
C GLU A 68 25.39 -10.20 -13.71
N ALA A 69 26.52 -9.51 -13.94
CA ALA A 69 27.27 -8.82 -12.90
C ALA A 69 26.46 -7.69 -12.22
N GLU A 70 25.65 -6.96 -12.99
CA GLU A 70 24.78 -5.90 -12.49
C GLU A 70 23.61 -6.49 -11.71
N ILE A 71 22.98 -7.54 -12.25
CA ILE A 71 21.93 -8.29 -11.56
C ILE A 71 22.44 -8.79 -10.20
N ARG A 72 23.65 -9.38 -10.15
CA ARG A 72 24.25 -9.85 -8.89
C ARG A 72 24.50 -8.71 -7.91
N ALA A 73 24.96 -7.55 -8.38
CA ALA A 73 25.15 -6.39 -7.52
C ALA A 73 23.82 -5.85 -6.94
N LEU A 74 22.72 -5.91 -7.70
CA LEU A 74 21.39 -5.60 -7.21
C LEU A 74 20.92 -6.62 -6.16
N LEU A 75 21.11 -7.92 -6.44
CA LEU A 75 20.78 -9.00 -5.50
C LEU A 75 21.53 -8.90 -4.17
N GLU A 76 22.78 -8.45 -4.18
CA GLU A 76 23.59 -8.29 -2.96
C GLU A 76 23.10 -7.14 -2.06
N LYS A 77 22.51 -6.10 -2.64
CA LYS A 77 21.97 -4.94 -1.90
C LYS A 77 20.49 -5.10 -1.54
N ASN A 78 19.80 -6.00 -2.22
CA ASN A 78 18.37 -6.21 -2.06
C ASN A 78 18.01 -6.67 -0.64
N GLN A 79 17.02 -5.99 -0.06
CA GLN A 79 16.47 -6.32 1.26
C GLN A 79 15.12 -7.06 1.19
N HIS A 80 14.58 -7.21 -0.03
CA HIS A 80 13.24 -7.77 -0.22
C HIS A 80 13.27 -9.29 -0.46
N THR A 81 12.19 -9.96 -0.07
CA THR A 81 12.03 -11.41 -0.30
C THR A 81 11.57 -11.76 -1.72
N ARG A 82 11.04 -10.77 -2.44
CA ARG A 82 10.51 -10.88 -3.81
C ARG A 82 11.09 -9.74 -4.63
N LEU A 83 11.51 -10.08 -5.83
CA LEU A 83 12.12 -9.16 -6.78
C LEU A 83 11.16 -9.02 -7.96
N VAL A 84 10.81 -7.78 -8.29
CA VAL A 84 10.05 -7.50 -9.51
C VAL A 84 11.00 -7.57 -10.69
N VAL A 85 10.54 -8.17 -11.78
CA VAL A 85 11.35 -8.37 -12.98
C VAL A 85 10.67 -7.68 -14.15
N THR A 86 11.44 -6.87 -14.89
CA THR A 86 10.97 -6.21 -16.11
C THR A 86 11.40 -6.97 -17.36
N GLY A 87 10.58 -6.86 -18.39
CA GLY A 87 10.78 -7.55 -19.65
C GLY A 87 11.75 -6.86 -20.58
N GLU A 88 12.01 -7.51 -21.70
CA GLU A 88 13.00 -7.07 -22.68
C GLU A 88 12.53 -5.87 -23.52
N ASN A 89 11.28 -5.45 -23.31
CA ASN A 89 10.59 -4.42 -24.07
C ASN A 89 11.09 -3.04 -23.64
N GLU A 90 11.20 -2.09 -24.58
CA GLU A 90 11.57 -0.70 -24.28
C GLU A 90 10.60 -0.01 -23.30
N GLN A 91 9.37 -0.55 -23.17
CA GLN A 91 8.34 -0.06 -22.27
C GLN A 91 8.56 -0.45 -20.80
N GLY A 92 9.49 -1.37 -20.51
CA GLY A 92 9.79 -1.80 -19.13
C GLY A 92 8.58 -2.41 -18.44
N ASP A 93 7.84 -3.26 -19.15
CA ASP A 93 6.65 -3.92 -18.60
C ASP A 93 7.06 -4.86 -17.46
N LEU A 94 6.37 -4.78 -16.33
CA LEU A 94 6.59 -5.68 -15.20
C LEU A 94 6.11 -7.08 -15.57
N LEU A 95 7.05 -8.01 -15.77
CA LEU A 95 6.74 -9.37 -16.20
C LEU A 95 6.23 -10.26 -15.07
N GLY A 96 6.69 -10.03 -13.84
CA GLY A 96 6.34 -10.88 -12.71
C GLY A 96 7.33 -10.74 -11.58
N VAL A 97 7.37 -11.76 -10.72
CA VAL A 97 8.20 -11.77 -9.52
C VAL A 97 9.07 -13.01 -9.43
N VAL A 98 10.27 -12.84 -8.86
CA VAL A 98 11.18 -13.93 -8.51
C VAL A 98 11.35 -13.95 -6.99
N HIS A 99 11.25 -15.13 -6.40
CA HIS A 99 11.51 -15.31 -4.99
C HIS A 99 13.01 -15.47 -4.74
N VAL A 100 13.57 -14.69 -3.80
CA VAL A 100 15.00 -14.76 -3.47
C VAL A 100 15.41 -16.16 -2.98
N ILE A 101 14.51 -16.87 -2.30
CA ILE A 101 14.77 -18.26 -1.86
C ILE A 101 15.00 -19.23 -3.03
N ASP A 102 14.36 -19.00 -4.19
CA ASP A 102 14.56 -19.86 -5.36
C ASP A 102 15.94 -19.60 -5.98
N LEU A 103 16.40 -18.35 -5.97
CA LEU A 103 17.76 -17.97 -6.41
C LEU A 103 18.83 -18.56 -5.52
N LEU A 104 18.61 -18.54 -4.20
CA LEU A 104 19.49 -19.19 -3.24
C LEU A 104 19.56 -20.70 -3.51
N GLN A 105 18.43 -21.35 -3.80
CA GLN A 105 18.40 -22.78 -4.13
C GLN A 105 19.17 -23.10 -5.42
N GLN A 106 19.05 -22.30 -6.48
CA GLN A 106 19.87 -22.47 -7.69
C GLN A 106 21.36 -22.35 -7.38
N SER A 107 21.74 -21.32 -6.60
CA SER A 107 23.13 -21.10 -6.20
C SER A 107 23.70 -22.27 -5.39
N LEU A 108 22.94 -22.79 -4.41
CA LEU A 108 23.35 -23.93 -3.60
C LEU A 108 23.50 -25.23 -4.40
N ARG A 109 22.79 -25.36 -5.53
CA ARG A 109 22.93 -26.49 -6.46
C ARG A 109 24.07 -26.31 -7.46
N GLY A 110 24.72 -25.14 -7.48
CA GLY A 110 25.73 -24.80 -8.48
C GLY A 110 25.15 -24.59 -9.88
N GLU A 111 23.85 -24.30 -9.98
CA GLU A 111 23.19 -23.98 -11.24
C GLU A 111 23.51 -22.53 -11.67
N PRO A 112 23.59 -22.26 -12.98
CA PRO A 112 23.76 -20.89 -13.46
C PRO A 112 22.54 -20.03 -13.09
N LEU A 113 22.75 -18.73 -12.86
CA LEU A 113 21.67 -17.81 -12.53
C LEU A 113 20.68 -17.76 -13.71
N ASN A 114 19.44 -18.16 -13.46
CA ASN A 114 18.39 -18.11 -14.48
C ASN A 114 17.11 -17.53 -13.89
N LEU A 115 17.00 -16.19 -13.95
CA LEU A 115 15.80 -15.46 -13.52
C LEU A 115 14.58 -15.86 -14.32
N ARG A 116 14.69 -15.98 -15.66
CA ARG A 116 13.57 -16.29 -16.56
C ARG A 116 12.83 -17.56 -16.16
N ALA A 117 13.56 -18.60 -15.76
CA ALA A 117 12.98 -19.87 -15.32
C ALA A 117 12.26 -19.80 -13.96
N LEU A 118 12.51 -18.75 -13.18
CA LEU A 118 11.97 -18.56 -11.83
C LEU A 118 10.87 -17.51 -11.75
N ILE A 119 10.54 -16.83 -12.86
CA ILE A 119 9.48 -15.82 -12.90
C ILE A 119 8.14 -16.49 -12.60
N ARG A 120 7.40 -15.89 -11.67
CA ARG A 120 6.03 -16.27 -11.32
C ARG A 120 5.12 -15.08 -11.50
N GLN A 121 3.90 -15.34 -11.97
CA GLN A 121 2.85 -14.33 -12.00
C GLN A 121 2.29 -14.15 -10.59
N PRO A 122 2.35 -12.94 -10.00
CA PRO A 122 1.71 -12.67 -8.73
C PRO A 122 0.18 -12.60 -8.89
N LEU A 123 -0.54 -12.41 -7.77
CA LEU A 123 -1.93 -11.99 -7.86
C LEU A 123 -2.03 -10.64 -8.57
N VAL A 124 -3.17 -10.37 -9.18
CA VAL A 124 -3.45 -9.10 -9.83
C VAL A 124 -4.72 -8.53 -9.23
N PHE A 125 -4.66 -7.28 -8.77
CA PHE A 125 -5.78 -6.55 -8.22
C PHE A 125 -6.08 -5.33 -9.09
N PRO A 126 -7.35 -5.02 -9.38
CA PRO A 126 -7.70 -3.73 -9.94
C PRO A 126 -7.43 -2.64 -8.89
N GLU A 127 -7.00 -1.46 -9.32
CA GLU A 127 -6.68 -0.33 -8.42
C GLU A 127 -7.83 0.08 -7.50
N THR A 128 -9.07 -0.13 -7.95
CA THR A 128 -10.31 0.16 -7.21
C THR A 128 -10.70 -0.91 -6.18
N LEU A 129 -9.94 -2.01 -6.04
CA LEU A 129 -10.25 -3.09 -5.11
C LEU A 129 -10.17 -2.59 -3.65
N PRO A 130 -11.23 -2.75 -2.84
CA PRO A 130 -11.15 -2.39 -1.42
C PRO A 130 -10.21 -3.30 -0.62
N LEU A 131 -9.60 -2.78 0.45
CA LEU A 131 -8.55 -3.49 1.20
C LEU A 131 -9.06 -4.75 1.91
N LEU A 132 -10.29 -4.75 2.41
CA LEU A 132 -10.85 -5.91 3.11
C LEU A 132 -11.01 -7.13 2.17
N PRO A 133 -11.64 -7.02 0.99
CA PRO A 133 -11.58 -8.05 -0.05
C PRO A 133 -10.17 -8.44 -0.48
N ALA A 134 -9.24 -7.49 -0.60
CA ALA A 134 -7.85 -7.78 -0.96
C ALA A 134 -7.17 -8.68 0.10
N LEU A 135 -7.40 -8.42 1.39
CA LEU A 135 -6.92 -9.25 2.50
C LEU A 135 -7.45 -10.69 2.40
N GLU A 136 -8.73 -10.86 2.07
CA GLU A 136 -9.32 -12.18 1.89
C GLU A 136 -8.72 -12.93 0.69
N GLN A 137 -8.46 -12.22 -0.42
CA GLN A 137 -7.81 -12.80 -1.60
C GLN A 137 -6.38 -13.24 -1.29
N PHE A 138 -5.59 -12.43 -0.58
CA PHE A 138 -4.26 -12.85 -0.10
C PHE A 138 -4.33 -14.12 0.75
N ARG A 139 -5.25 -14.17 1.72
CA ARG A 139 -5.46 -15.34 2.59
C ARG A 139 -5.80 -16.60 1.78
N ASN A 140 -6.72 -16.49 0.81
CA ASN A 140 -7.19 -17.62 0.02
C ASN A 140 -6.09 -18.13 -0.94
N ALA A 141 -5.36 -17.22 -1.58
CA ALA A 141 -4.29 -17.55 -2.52
C ALA A 141 -2.98 -17.99 -1.83
N ARG A 142 -2.85 -17.76 -0.52
CA ARG A 142 -1.63 -18.05 0.27
C ARG A 142 -0.39 -17.37 -0.31
N THR A 143 -0.55 -16.14 -0.78
CA THR A 143 0.55 -15.27 -1.22
C THR A 143 0.42 -13.91 -0.53
N HIS A 144 1.53 -13.17 -0.51
CA HIS A 144 1.65 -11.90 0.20
C HIS A 144 2.01 -10.75 -0.76
N PHE A 145 1.83 -10.94 -2.06
CA PHE A 145 2.27 -9.99 -3.08
C PHE A 145 1.30 -10.02 -4.27
N ALA A 146 0.91 -8.83 -4.72
CA ALA A 146 0.05 -8.61 -5.86
C ALA A 146 0.54 -7.42 -6.68
N PHE A 147 0.31 -7.48 -7.99
CA PHE A 147 0.32 -6.32 -8.87
C PHE A 147 -1.01 -5.59 -8.79
N VAL A 148 -0.95 -4.27 -8.86
CA VAL A 148 -2.11 -3.39 -8.98
C VAL A 148 -2.18 -2.91 -10.42
N VAL A 149 -3.35 -3.04 -11.05
CA VAL A 149 -3.55 -2.68 -12.46
C VAL A 149 -4.68 -1.68 -12.66
N ASP A 150 -4.55 -0.86 -13.69
CA ASP A 150 -5.59 0.02 -14.22
C ASP A 150 -6.69 -0.77 -14.97
N GLU A 151 -7.70 -0.08 -15.49
CA GLU A 151 -8.77 -0.69 -16.30
C GLU A 151 -8.31 -1.22 -17.69
N PHE A 152 -7.12 -0.83 -18.14
CA PHE A 152 -6.53 -1.25 -19.41
C PHE A 152 -5.57 -2.44 -19.24
N GLY A 153 -5.27 -2.85 -18.01
CA GLY A 153 -4.36 -3.94 -17.65
C GLY A 153 -2.90 -3.51 -17.49
N SER A 154 -2.60 -2.21 -17.48
CA SER A 154 -1.28 -1.67 -17.17
C SER A 154 -1.00 -1.81 -15.67
N VAL A 155 0.22 -2.16 -15.30
CA VAL A 155 0.60 -2.24 -13.88
C VAL A 155 0.92 -0.84 -13.35
N GLU A 156 0.13 -0.37 -12.39
CA GLU A 156 0.29 0.92 -11.72
C GLU A 156 1.16 0.83 -10.46
N GLY A 157 1.28 -0.37 -9.88
CA GLY A 157 2.04 -0.56 -8.67
C GLY A 157 2.04 -1.98 -8.13
N ILE A 158 2.58 -2.14 -6.92
CA ILE A 158 2.57 -3.38 -6.15
C ILE A 158 1.93 -3.15 -4.79
N VAL A 159 1.29 -4.19 -4.27
CA VAL A 159 0.80 -4.21 -2.89
C VAL A 159 1.11 -5.57 -2.26
N THR A 160 1.49 -5.54 -1.00
CA THR A 160 1.82 -6.70 -0.19
C THR A 160 0.81 -6.89 0.93
N LEU A 161 0.79 -8.10 1.50
CA LEU A 161 -0.01 -8.34 2.70
C LEU A 161 0.47 -7.47 3.88
N SER A 162 1.77 -7.18 3.96
CA SER A 162 2.33 -6.32 5.00
C SER A 162 1.74 -4.91 4.93
N ASP A 163 1.60 -4.33 3.74
CA ASP A 163 1.01 -2.99 3.54
C ASP A 163 -0.44 -2.92 4.09
N VAL A 164 -1.22 -3.97 3.82
CA VAL A 164 -2.60 -4.07 4.33
C VAL A 164 -2.60 -4.20 5.86
N MET A 165 -1.66 -4.95 6.43
CA MET A 165 -1.54 -5.11 7.88
C MET A 165 -1.03 -3.83 8.57
N GLU A 166 -0.12 -3.10 7.96
CA GLU A 166 0.38 -1.80 8.43
C GLU A 166 -0.73 -0.75 8.40
N THR A 167 -1.62 -0.79 7.42
CA THR A 167 -2.82 0.05 7.38
C THR A 167 -3.71 -0.13 8.62
N ILE A 168 -3.72 -1.34 9.20
CA ILE A 168 -4.48 -1.67 10.42
C ILE A 168 -3.69 -1.31 11.68
N ALA A 169 -2.49 -1.89 11.79
CA ALA A 169 -1.66 -1.79 12.98
C ALA A 169 -1.00 -0.41 13.14
N GLY A 170 -0.93 0.37 12.07
CA GLY A 170 -0.04 1.52 11.96
C GLY A 170 1.39 1.08 11.74
N ASN A 171 2.30 2.04 11.91
CA ASN A 171 3.73 1.83 11.77
C ASN A 171 4.20 0.72 12.71
N LEU A 172 4.30 -0.51 12.19
CA LEU A 172 5.00 -1.60 12.83
C LEU A 172 6.47 -1.33 12.56
N PRO A 173 7.31 -1.10 13.58
CA PRO A 173 8.73 -0.95 13.34
C PRO A 173 9.24 -2.26 12.72
N ASN A 174 9.56 -2.23 11.44
CA ASN A 174 10.34 -3.28 10.81
C ASN A 174 11.71 -3.32 11.52
N GLU A 175 12.36 -4.50 11.56
CA GLU A 175 13.67 -4.69 12.21
C GLU A 175 14.79 -3.82 11.59
N VAL A 176 14.49 -3.12 10.49
CA VAL A 176 15.35 -2.15 9.82
C VAL A 176 14.75 -0.76 10.08
N GLU A 177 15.51 0.11 10.76
CA GLU A 177 15.10 1.41 11.33
C GLU A 177 14.59 2.48 10.34
N GLU A 178 14.29 2.14 9.09
CA GLU A 178 13.71 3.08 8.13
C GLU A 178 12.20 3.20 8.34
N ILE A 179 11.77 4.39 8.77
CA ILE A 179 10.35 4.77 8.79
C ILE A 179 9.86 4.72 7.36
N ASP A 180 8.84 3.90 7.08
CA ASP A 180 8.18 3.89 5.79
C ASP A 180 7.70 5.32 5.46
N ALA A 181 8.13 5.83 4.30
CA ALA A 181 7.77 7.15 3.80
C ALA A 181 6.25 7.38 3.78
N ARG A 182 5.43 6.33 3.61
CA ARG A 182 3.96 6.44 3.67
C ARG A 182 3.41 6.78 5.07
N HIS A 183 4.21 6.61 6.11
CA HIS A 183 3.84 6.84 7.51
C HIS A 183 4.65 7.93 8.21
N ASP A 184 5.53 8.62 7.49
CA ASP A 184 6.43 9.64 8.04
C ASP A 184 5.74 11.01 8.16
N ILE A 185 5.28 11.32 9.38
CA ILE A 185 4.66 12.60 9.75
C ILE A 185 5.10 13.06 11.14
N GLN A 186 5.49 14.33 11.26
CA GLN A 186 5.98 14.96 12.49
C GLN A 186 5.22 16.25 12.79
N LYS A 187 4.81 16.42 14.05
CA LYS A 187 4.26 17.68 14.54
C LYS A 187 5.38 18.61 15.00
N ASN A 188 5.39 19.83 14.48
CA ASN A 188 6.35 20.86 14.85
C ASN A 188 5.91 21.64 16.10
N PRO A 189 6.85 22.31 16.81
CA PRO A 189 6.54 23.09 18.02
C PRO A 189 5.58 24.27 17.79
N ASP A 190 5.53 24.80 16.57
CA ASP A 190 4.65 25.89 16.16
C ASP A 190 3.23 25.42 15.80
N GLY A 191 2.97 24.11 15.86
CA GLY A 191 1.69 23.50 15.53
C GLY A 191 1.55 23.09 14.07
N SER A 192 2.53 23.37 13.21
CA SER A 192 2.58 22.87 11.84
C SER A 192 2.92 21.37 11.79
N TRP A 193 2.72 20.75 10.63
CA TRP A 193 3.09 19.36 10.38
C TRP A 193 4.09 19.28 9.23
N THR A 194 5.09 18.43 9.39
CA THR A 194 5.98 18.00 8.32
C THR A 194 5.63 16.56 7.97
N ALA A 195 5.25 16.30 6.73
CA ALA A 195 4.85 14.98 6.27
C ALA A 195 5.57 14.63 4.97
N ASN A 196 5.83 13.35 4.75
CA ASN A 196 6.39 12.85 3.51
C ASN A 196 5.35 12.88 2.38
N GLY A 197 5.78 13.21 1.16
CA GLY A 197 4.92 13.30 -0.01
C GLY A 197 4.20 11.98 -0.37
N HIS A 198 4.77 10.83 0.02
CA HIS A 198 4.18 9.51 -0.22
C HIS A 198 3.06 9.16 0.77
N MET A 199 2.84 9.97 1.81
CA MET A 199 1.80 9.69 2.79
C MET A 199 0.41 9.65 2.12
N PRO A 200 -0.39 8.60 2.36
CA PRO A 200 -1.77 8.52 1.87
C PRO A 200 -2.62 9.65 2.47
N LEU A 201 -3.48 10.23 1.65
CA LEU A 201 -4.36 11.33 2.08
C LEU A 201 -5.37 10.86 3.14
N GLU A 202 -5.80 9.61 3.07
CA GLU A 202 -6.67 8.97 4.07
C GLU A 202 -6.01 8.92 5.46
N ASP A 203 -4.68 8.85 5.52
CA ASP A 203 -3.93 8.88 6.77
C ASP A 203 -3.65 10.33 7.20
N LEU A 204 -3.41 11.26 6.26
CA LEU A 204 -3.22 12.68 6.57
C LEU A 204 -4.46 13.31 7.25
N VAL A 205 -5.68 12.95 6.78
CA VAL A 205 -6.93 13.52 7.30
C VAL A 205 -7.17 13.24 8.78
N GLN A 206 -6.54 12.18 9.33
CA GLN A 206 -6.58 11.89 10.77
C GLN A 206 -5.86 12.96 11.61
N TYR A 207 -4.93 13.72 11.02
CA TYR A 207 -4.14 14.75 11.69
C TYR A 207 -4.52 16.17 11.29
N VAL A 208 -4.86 16.37 10.01
CA VAL A 208 -5.20 17.67 9.42
C VAL A 208 -6.54 17.53 8.70
N PRO A 209 -7.62 18.16 9.19
CA PRO A 209 -8.93 18.09 8.54
C PRO A 209 -8.84 18.70 7.14
N LEU A 210 -8.93 17.85 6.10
CA LEU A 210 -8.89 18.25 4.70
C LEU A 210 -10.10 17.62 3.99
N PRO A 211 -10.92 18.39 3.26
CA PRO A 211 -11.97 17.82 2.44
C PRO A 211 -11.34 17.09 1.25
N LEU A 212 -11.68 15.81 1.09
CA LEU A 212 -11.21 14.97 0.00
C LEU A 212 -12.35 14.72 -0.99
N ASP A 213 -12.13 14.98 -2.27
CA ASP A 213 -13.08 14.60 -3.32
C ASP A 213 -13.02 13.09 -3.55
N GLU A 214 -14.17 12.41 -3.52
CA GLU A 214 -14.29 10.97 -3.77
C GLU A 214 -13.92 10.60 -5.22
N LYS A 215 -13.99 11.55 -6.16
CA LYS A 215 -13.71 11.32 -7.59
C LYS A 215 -12.27 11.64 -8.00
N ARG A 216 -11.37 11.85 -7.04
CA ARG A 216 -9.96 12.14 -7.32
C ARG A 216 -9.24 10.93 -7.91
N GLU A 217 -8.25 11.21 -8.75
CA GLU A 217 -7.34 10.21 -9.33
C GLU A 217 -5.99 10.14 -8.60
N TYR A 218 -5.83 10.88 -7.49
CA TYR A 218 -4.61 10.92 -6.70
C TYR A 218 -4.86 10.45 -5.25
N HIS A 219 -3.87 9.78 -4.67
CA HIS A 219 -4.01 9.17 -3.34
C HIS A 219 -3.01 9.67 -2.30
N THR A 220 -1.93 10.35 -2.72
CA THR A 220 -0.85 10.81 -1.81
C THR A 220 -0.80 12.34 -1.70
N ILE A 221 -0.10 12.85 -0.69
CA ILE A 221 0.17 14.29 -0.55
C ILE A 221 0.84 14.86 -1.80
N ALA A 222 1.86 14.17 -2.32
CA ALA A 222 2.55 14.58 -3.54
C ALA A 222 1.60 14.60 -4.74
N GLY A 223 0.74 13.58 -4.88
CA GLY A 223 -0.27 13.53 -5.93
C GLY A 223 -1.25 14.70 -5.87
N LEU A 224 -1.76 15.04 -4.67
CA LEU A 224 -2.61 16.22 -4.47
C LEU A 224 -1.92 17.52 -4.90
N LEU A 225 -0.66 17.73 -4.49
CA LEU A 225 0.08 18.94 -4.83
C LEU A 225 0.37 19.03 -6.33
N MET A 226 0.74 17.93 -6.96
CA MET A 226 1.00 17.89 -8.40
C MET A 226 -0.27 18.13 -9.21
N GLU A 227 -1.41 17.56 -8.80
CA GLU A 227 -2.70 17.79 -9.45
C GLU A 227 -3.11 19.26 -9.31
N TYR A 228 -2.95 19.86 -8.14
CA TYR A 228 -3.31 21.26 -7.92
C TYR A 228 -2.40 22.23 -8.72
N LEU A 229 -1.10 21.96 -8.75
CA LEU A 229 -0.12 22.83 -9.41
C LEU A 229 0.04 22.59 -10.91
N GLN A 230 -0.38 21.42 -11.40
CA GLN A 230 -0.13 20.94 -12.77
C GLN A 230 1.37 20.92 -13.13
N ARG A 231 2.24 20.80 -12.12
CA ARG A 231 3.70 20.70 -12.25
C ARG A 231 4.34 20.20 -10.96
N ILE A 232 5.62 19.84 -11.05
CA ILE A 232 6.43 19.52 -9.87
C ILE A 232 6.70 20.81 -9.07
N PRO A 233 6.36 20.85 -7.76
CA PRO A 233 6.68 21.98 -6.89
C PRO A 233 8.19 22.11 -6.67
N LYS A 234 8.65 23.33 -6.41
CA LYS A 234 10.05 23.59 -6.01
C LYS A 234 10.18 23.61 -4.49
N THR A 235 11.37 23.26 -3.98
CA THR A 235 11.66 23.36 -2.55
C THR A 235 11.42 24.80 -2.05
N GLY A 236 10.66 24.93 -0.95
CA GLY A 236 10.30 26.21 -0.35
C GLY A 236 9.14 26.94 -1.03
N GLU A 237 8.47 26.30 -1.99
CA GLU A 237 7.25 26.83 -2.58
C GLU A 237 6.06 26.67 -1.64
N GLU A 238 5.23 27.70 -1.54
CA GLU A 238 4.02 27.71 -0.72
C GLU A 238 2.79 27.66 -1.61
N VAL A 239 1.83 26.81 -1.25
CA VAL A 239 0.60 26.59 -2.00
C VAL A 239 -0.57 26.56 -1.03
N GLN A 240 -1.64 27.25 -1.38
CA GLN A 240 -2.90 27.17 -0.65
C GLN A 240 -3.84 26.21 -1.39
N VAL A 241 -4.16 25.09 -0.74
CA VAL A 241 -5.09 24.08 -1.24
C VAL A 241 -6.36 24.15 -0.39
N GLY A 242 -7.48 24.58 -1.00
CA GLY A 242 -8.75 24.83 -0.29
C GLY A 242 -9.21 26.29 -0.39
#